data_AF-A0A925Y7I3-F1
#
_entry.id   AF-A0A925Y7I3-F1
#
_cell.length_a   1.000
_cell.length_b   1.000
_cell.length_c   1.000
_cell.angle_alpha   90.00
_cell.angle_beta   90.00
_cell.angle_gamma   90.00
#
_symmetry.space_group_name_H-M   'P 1'
#
loop_
_entity.id
_entity.type
_entity.pdbx_description
1 polymer ?
#
loop_
_entity_poly.entity_id
_entity_poly.type
_entity_poly.pdbx_seq_one_letter_code
_entity_poly.pdbx_strand_id
1 'polypeptide(L)' 'VAPGGRLHVVDFGQQERLPRPAHRLLSAWLAKFHVAPRADLPAVFEREAARIHARSVFRPIKRGYAWLLTAERPAETR' A
#
# COMPACT_ATOMS: atom_id res chain seq x y z
N VAL A 1 4.44 -1.58 -14.92
CA VAL A 1 3.31 -0.79 -15.46
C VAL A 1 3.66 -0.37 -16.87
N ALA A 2 2.82 -0.69 -17.86
CA ALA A 2 3.02 -0.24 -19.23
C ALA A 2 2.92 1.31 -19.32
N PRO A 3 3.56 1.97 -20.29
CA PRO A 3 3.34 3.40 -20.54
C PRO A 3 1.84 3.73 -20.66
N GLY A 4 1.40 4.81 -20.02
CA GLY A 4 -0.02 5.19 -19.91
C GLY A 4 -0.86 4.33 -18.95
N GLY A 5 -0.28 3.28 -18.36
CA GLY A 5 -0.96 2.36 -17.46
C GLY A 5 -0.92 2.79 -15.99
N ARG A 6 -1.67 2.05 -15.17
CA ARG A 6 -1.72 2.24 -13.71
C ARG A 6 -1.65 0.91 -12.96
N LEU A 7 -1.08 0.96 -11.77
CA LEU A 7 -1.09 -0.14 -10.80
C LEU A 7 -1.75 0.34 -9.52
N HIS A 8 -2.73 -0.42 -9.04
CA HIS A 8 -3.37 -0.21 -7.73
C HIS A 8 -3.05 -1.40 -6.84
N VAL A 9 -2.50 -1.12 -5.65
CA VAL A 9 -2.21 -2.12 -4.63
C VAL A 9 -3.01 -1.76 -3.37
N VAL A 10 -3.72 -2.75 -2.83
CA VAL A 10 -4.41 -2.63 -1.54
C VAL A 10 -3.76 -3.59 -0.56
N ASP A 11 -3.39 -3.08 0.60
CA ASP A 11 -2.78 -3.84 1.69
C ASP A 11 -3.49 -3.51 3.01
N PHE A 12 -3.38 -4.37 4.03
CA PHE A 12 -3.96 -4.12 5.36
C PHE A 12 -3.25 -3.02 6.15
N GLY A 13 -2.14 -2.48 5.63
CA GLY A 13 -1.39 -1.41 6.29
C GLY A 13 -0.91 -1.84 7.67
N GLN A 14 -0.82 -0.89 8.61
CA GLN A 14 -0.45 -1.16 10.01
C GLN A 14 -1.64 -1.02 10.96
N GLN A 15 -2.87 -0.84 10.46
CA GLN A 15 -4.06 -0.67 11.30
C GLN A 15 -3.90 0.52 12.30
N GLU A 16 -3.20 1.57 11.86
CA GLU A 16 -2.54 2.58 12.73
C GLU A 16 -3.44 3.25 13.77
N ARG A 17 -4.72 3.48 13.44
CA ARG A 17 -5.67 4.19 14.32
C ARG A 17 -6.90 3.35 14.68
N LEU A 18 -6.76 2.02 14.66
CA LEU A 18 -7.75 1.15 15.31
C LEU A 18 -7.64 1.26 16.84
N PRO A 19 -8.76 1.10 17.57
CA PRO A 19 -8.69 0.91 19.02
C PRO A 19 -7.73 -0.23 19.37
N ARG A 20 -6.85 -0.02 20.36
CA ARG A 20 -5.82 -0.99 20.79
C ARG A 20 -6.33 -2.44 20.94
N PRO A 21 -7.50 -2.74 21.54
CA PRO A 21 -7.97 -4.12 21.63
C PRO A 21 -8.32 -4.71 20.25
N ALA A 22 -8.97 -3.93 19.38
CA ALA A 22 -9.31 -4.36 18.03
C ALA A 22 -8.07 -4.63 17.18
N HIS A 23 -7.07 -3.75 17.25
CA HIS A 23 -5.77 -3.94 16.60
C HIS A 23 -5.11 -5.25 17.03
N ARG A 24 -5.06 -5.52 18.35
CA ARG A 24 -4.42 -6.74 18.90
C ARG A 24 -5.14 -8.01 18.45
N LEU A 25 -6.47 -8.05 18.53
CA LEU A 25 -7.26 -9.21 18.13
C LEU A 25 -7.10 -9.48 16.63
N LEU A 26 -7.24 -8.44 15.80
CA LEU A 26 -7.14 -8.56 14.35
C LEU A 26 -5.73 -8.97 13.92
N SER A 27 -4.69 -8.36 14.50
CA SER A 27 -3.30 -8.73 14.23
C SER A 27 -2.98 -10.17 14.63
N ALA A 28 -3.46 -10.62 15.81
CA ALA A 28 -3.28 -11.99 16.25
C ALA A 28 -4.02 -13.01 15.36
N TRP A 29 -5.19 -12.65 14.84
CA TRP A 29 -5.92 -13.47 13.88
C TRP A 29 -5.19 -13.56 12.54
N LEU A 30 -4.77 -12.42 11.97
CA LEU A 30 -4.01 -12.34 10.72
C LEU A 30 -2.69 -13.11 10.78
N ALA A 31 -2.00 -13.08 11.93
CA ALA A 31 -0.76 -13.83 12.14
C ALA A 31 -0.95 -15.35 11.94
N LYS A 32 -2.15 -15.91 12.24
CA LYS A 32 -2.45 -17.33 11.98
C LYS A 32 -2.49 -17.68 10.50
N PHE A 33 -2.72 -16.69 9.64
CA PHE A 33 -2.68 -16.82 8.18
C PHE A 33 -1.35 -16.34 7.59
N HIS A 34 -0.32 -16.15 8.44
CA HIS A 34 1.00 -15.65 8.03
C HIS A 34 0.95 -14.25 7.39
N VAL A 35 -0.08 -13.47 7.70
CA VAL A 35 -0.20 -12.08 7.26
C VAL A 35 0.53 -11.19 8.27
N ALA A 36 1.58 -10.51 7.81
CA ALA A 36 2.35 -9.56 8.59
C ALA A 36 2.23 -8.15 8.01
N PRO A 37 2.00 -7.11 8.84
CA PRO A 37 2.02 -5.72 8.40
C PRO A 37 3.38 -5.36 7.79
N ARG A 38 3.38 -4.65 6.64
CA ARG A 38 4.62 -4.22 5.96
C ARG A 38 4.77 -2.70 6.03
N ALA A 39 5.45 -2.22 7.07
CA ALA A 39 5.56 -0.79 7.35
C ALA A 39 6.34 -0.02 6.26
N ASP A 40 7.24 -0.71 5.58
CA ASP A 40 8.11 -0.20 4.52
C ASP A 40 7.46 -0.19 3.12
N LEU A 41 6.27 -0.80 2.98
CA LEU A 41 5.58 -0.93 1.69
C LEU A 41 5.43 0.41 0.94
N PRO A 42 5.07 1.55 1.59
CA PRO A 42 4.95 2.83 0.89
C PRO A 42 6.29 3.30 0.32
N ALA A 43 7.37 3.18 1.09
CA ALA A 43 8.70 3.60 0.68
C ALA A 43 9.25 2.72 -0.46
N VAL A 44 9.05 1.40 -0.36
CA VAL A 44 9.41 0.46 -1.43
C VAL A 44 8.61 0.76 -2.70
N PHE A 45 7.29 0.95 -2.58
CA PHE A 45 6.42 1.23 -3.71
C PHE A 45 6.78 2.53 -4.43
N GLU A 46 7.04 3.60 -3.68
CA GLU A 46 7.48 4.89 -4.23
C GLU A 46 8.80 4.74 -4.99
N ARG A 47 9.78 4.04 -4.40
CA ARG A 47 11.07 3.78 -5.05
C ARG A 47 10.90 2.99 -6.35
N GLU A 48 10.11 1.91 -6.34
CA GLU A 48 9.88 1.11 -7.56
C GLU A 48 9.08 1.88 -8.63
N ALA A 49 8.15 2.76 -8.23
CA ALA A 49 7.45 3.64 -9.15
C ALA A 49 8.39 4.67 -9.80
N ALA A 50 9.31 5.26 -9.02
CA ALA A 50 10.30 6.20 -9.52
C ALA A 50 11.22 5.57 -10.58
N ARG A 51 11.62 4.29 -10.41
CA ARG A 51 12.45 3.55 -11.38
C ARG A 51 11.82 3.43 -12.77
N ILE A 52 10.50 3.52 -12.87
CA ILE A 52 9.76 3.45 -14.14
C ILE A 52 9.16 4.81 -14.53
N HIS A 53 9.61 5.90 -13.91
CA HIS A 53 9.09 7.26 -14.09
C HIS A 53 7.58 7.37 -13.86
N ALA A 54 7.03 6.53 -12.98
CA ALA A 54 5.63 6.60 -12.59
C ALA A 54 5.45 7.53 -11.39
N ARG A 55 4.36 8.30 -11.40
CA ARG A 55 3.93 9.05 -10.23
C ARG A 55 3.27 8.09 -9.25
N SER A 56 3.71 8.09 -8.00
CA SER A 56 3.10 7.29 -6.93
C SER A 56 2.21 8.15 -6.02
N VAL A 57 1.17 7.54 -5.45
CA VAL A 57 0.27 8.14 -4.46
C VAL A 57 -0.04 7.10 -3.38
N PHE A 58 0.12 7.48 -2.12
CA PHE A 58 -0.23 6.67 -0.96
C PHE A 58 -1.48 7.25 -0.27
N ARG A 59 -2.45 6.40 0.07
CA ARG A 59 -3.65 6.80 0.80
C ARG A 59 -4.03 5.79 1.88
N PRO A 60 -4.06 6.17 3.17
CA PRO A 60 -4.63 5.33 4.20
C PRO A 60 -6.17 5.33 4.09
N ILE A 61 -6.78 4.16 4.25
CA ILE A 61 -8.22 3.91 4.20
C ILE A 61 -8.69 3.53 5.61
N LYS A 62 -9.90 3.96 5.98
CA LYS A 62 -10.58 3.59 7.23
C LYS A 62 -9.65 3.59 8.45
N ARG A 63 -9.16 4.78 8.83
CA ARG A 63 -8.29 4.95 10.02
C ARG A 63 -6.99 4.15 9.97
N GLY A 64 -6.52 3.79 8.78
CA GLY A 64 -5.29 3.01 8.63
C GLY A 64 -5.50 1.50 8.59
N TYR A 65 -6.75 1.04 8.61
CA TYR A 65 -7.09 -0.38 8.47
C TYR A 65 -6.61 -0.99 7.15
N ALA A 66 -6.50 -0.16 6.11
CA ALA A 66 -5.93 -0.57 4.84
C ALA A 66 -5.20 0.60 4.21
N TRP A 67 -4.29 0.31 3.29
CA TRP A 67 -3.61 1.28 2.46
C TRP A 67 -3.96 1.04 1.00
N LEU A 68 -4.08 2.13 0.24
CA LEU A 68 -4.15 2.11 -1.22
C LEU A 68 -2.91 2.83 -1.76
N LEU A 69 -2.13 2.11 -2.57
CA LEU A 69 -0.99 2.65 -3.30
C LEU A 69 -1.32 2.62 -4.78
N THR A 70 -1.15 3.76 -5.44
CA THR A 70 -1.37 3.90 -6.88
C THR A 70 -0.07 4.36 -7.54
N ALA A 71 0.34 3.70 -8.61
CA ALA A 71 1.41 4.17 -9.50
C ALA A 71 0.83 4.40 -10.89
N GLU A 72 1.00 5.60 -11.44
CA GLU A 72 0.56 5.96 -12.78
C GLU A 72 1.79 6.28 -13.64
N ARG A 73 2.01 5.52 -14.71
CA ARG A 73 3.12 5.76 -15.63
C ARG A 73 2.63 6.64 -16.78
N PRO A 74 3.30 7.75 -17.11
CA PRO A 74 2.92 8.56 -18.26
C PRO A 74 2.97 7.74 -19.55
N ALA A 75 2.19 8.14 -20.55
CA ALA A 75 2.34 7.61 -21.90
C ALA A 75 3.68 8.08 -22.48
N GLU A 76 4.30 7.27 -23.34
CA GLU A 76 5.42 7.75 -24.15
C GLU A 76 4.89 8.76 -25.15
N THR A 77 5.44 9.97 -25.13
CA THR A 77 5.20 10.95 -26.19
C THR A 77 5.90 10.41 -27.45
N ARG A 78 5.11 10.13 -28.49
CA ARG A 78 5.62 9.78 -29.82
C ARG A 78 6.30 10.96 -30.49
#